data_AF-A0A6C2U0G1-F1
#
_entry.id   AF-A0A6C2U0G1-F1
#
_cell.length_a   1.000
_cell.length_b   1.000
_cell.length_c   1.000
_cell.angle_alpha   90.00
_cell.angle_beta   90.00
_cell.angle_gamma   90.00
#
_symmetry.space_group_name_H-M   'P 1'
#
loop_
_entity.id
_entity.type
_entity.pdbx_description
1 polymer ?
#
loop_
_entity_poly.entity_id
_entity_poly.type
_entity_poly.pdbx_seq_one_letter_code
_entity_poly.pdbx_strand_id
1 'polypeptide(L)' 'MNRKTVTRLLLITALTCSTGTMFKLRCTHCKGTGFHAGTNIVCIFCCGKGYK' A
#
# COMPACT_ATOMS: atom_id res chain seq x y z
N MET A 1 -11.89 -41.95 -4.86
CA MET A 1 -11.29 -40.62 -4.62
C MET A 1 -12.34 -39.70 -4.02
N ASN A 2 -12.22 -39.33 -2.75
CA ASN A 2 -13.29 -38.69 -1.96
C ASN A 2 -13.40 -37.17 -2.22
N ARG A 3 -14.55 -36.73 -2.78
CA ARG A 3 -14.88 -35.33 -3.11
C ARG A 3 -14.68 -34.32 -1.96
N LYS A 4 -14.77 -34.77 -0.70
CA LYS A 4 -14.65 -33.92 0.50
C LYS A 4 -13.26 -33.30 0.70
N THR A 5 -12.20 -33.96 0.20
CA THR A 5 -10.82 -33.46 0.33
C THR A 5 -10.54 -32.30 -0.62
N VAL A 6 -11.20 -32.29 -1.78
CA VAL A 6 -11.06 -31.23 -2.80
C VAL A 6 -11.68 -29.93 -2.30
N THR A 7 -12.83 -29.99 -1.60
CA THR A 7 -13.53 -28.82 -1.08
C THR A 7 -12.74 -28.09 0.01
N ARG A 8 -11.94 -28.81 0.81
CA ARG A 8 -11.09 -28.20 1.84
C ARG A 8 -9.85 -27.52 1.26
N LEU A 9 -9.25 -28.06 0.19
CA LEU A 9 -8.11 -27.43 -0.46
C LEU A 9 -8.48 -26.08 -1.10
N LEU A 10 -9.69 -25.97 -1.67
CA LEU A 10 -10.18 -24.75 -2.32
C LEU A 10 -10.38 -23.57 -1.36
N LEU A 11 -10.63 -23.81 -0.07
CA LEU A 11 -10.78 -22.75 0.92
C LEU A 11 -9.45 -22.10 1.32
N ILE A 12 -8.34 -22.82 1.20
CA ILE A 12 -7.02 -22.36 1.68
C ILE A 12 -6.35 -21.44 0.65
N THR A 13 -6.61 -21.63 -0.64
CA THR A 13 -6.05 -20.82 -1.73
C THR A 13 -6.70 -19.44 -1.90
N ALA A 14 -7.84 -19.17 -1.29
CA ALA A 14 -8.53 -17.89 -1.40
C ALA A 14 -8.01 -16.80 -0.44
N LEU A 15 -7.21 -17.16 0.58
CA LEU A 15 -6.81 -16.23 1.64
C LEU A 15 -5.45 -15.56 1.43
N THR A 16 -4.71 -15.93 0.39
CA THR A 16 -3.42 -15.31 0.05
C THR A 16 -3.58 -14.25 -1.03
N CYS A 17 -4.63 -13.43 -0.97
CA CYS A 17 -4.57 -12.09 -1.58
C CYS A 17 -3.75 -11.22 -0.64
N SER A 18 -2.44 -11.50 -0.62
CA SER A 18 -1.44 -10.82 0.18
C SER A 18 -1.61 -9.33 -0.01
N THR A 19 -1.97 -8.64 1.07
CA THR A 19 -1.78 -7.21 1.26
C THR A 19 -0.34 -6.90 0.92
N GLY A 20 -0.09 -6.53 -0.33
CA GLY A 20 1.14 -5.90 -0.74
C GLY A 20 1.19 -4.58 0.00
N THR A 21 1.87 -4.55 1.16
CA THR A 21 2.28 -3.31 1.79
C THR A 21 3.28 -2.68 0.84
N MET A 22 2.77 -1.94 -0.14
CA MET A 22 3.56 -1.14 -1.05
C MET A 22 4.29 -0.14 -0.16
N PHE A 23 5.57 -0.39 0.10
CA PHE A 23 6.41 0.47 0.93
C PHE A 23 6.52 1.83 0.23
N LYS A 24 5.57 2.72 0.54
CA LYS A 24 5.55 4.09 0.07
C LYS A 24 6.71 4.82 0.72
N LEU A 25 7.78 5.02 -0.04
CA LEU A 25 8.92 5.82 0.39
C LEU A 25 8.44 7.25 0.63
N ARG A 26 8.58 7.71 1.88
CA ARG A 26 8.22 9.09 2.24
C ARG A 26 9.01 10.05 1.37
N CYS A 27 8.32 11.08 0.88
CA CYS A 27 8.97 12.14 0.13
C CYS A 27 9.96 12.87 1.04
N THR A 28 11.22 12.93 0.64
CA THR A 28 12.31 13.55 1.40
C THR A 28 12.14 15.06 1.57
N HIS A 29 11.45 15.71 0.62
CA HIS A 29 11.25 17.17 0.61
C HIS A 29 10.16 17.63 1.59
N CYS A 30 9.00 16.98 1.61
CA CYS A 30 7.90 17.31 2.52
C CYS A 30 7.82 16.40 3.75
N LYS A 31 8.75 15.45 3.89
CA LYS A 31 8.82 14.49 5.01
C LYS A 31 7.53 13.70 5.26
N GLY A 32 6.73 13.45 4.22
CA GLY A 32 5.45 12.74 4.35
C GLY A 32 4.21 13.62 4.44
N THR A 33 4.36 14.95 4.58
CA THR A 33 3.21 15.84 4.81
C THR A 33 2.46 16.19 3.53
N GLY A 34 3.12 16.15 2.38
CA GLY A 34 2.58 16.63 1.10
C GLY A 34 2.72 18.15 0.89
N PHE A 35 3.19 18.90 1.89
CA PHE A 35 3.30 20.36 1.85
C PHE A 35 4.67 20.85 2.33
N HIS A 36 5.03 22.09 1.98
CA HIS A 36 6.21 22.74 2.54
C HIS A 36 5.94 23.13 4.00
N ALA A 37 6.92 22.92 4.88
CA ALA A 37 6.78 23.12 6.32
C ALA A 37 6.28 24.53 6.67
N GLY A 38 5.21 24.62 7.46
CA GLY A 38 4.63 25.89 7.91
C GLY A 38 3.89 26.67 6.83
N THR A 39 3.64 26.07 5.65
CA THR A 39 2.90 26.71 4.55
C THR A 39 1.84 25.76 3.98
N ASN A 40 0.89 26.31 3.23
CA ASN A 40 -0.08 25.53 2.45
C ASN A 40 0.40 25.27 1.00
N ILE A 41 1.69 25.45 0.73
CA ILE A 41 2.25 25.24 -0.60
C ILE A 41 2.44 23.74 -0.82
N VAL A 42 1.81 23.21 -1.86
CA VAL A 42 1.88 21.79 -2.23
C VAL A 42 3.32 21.43 -2.62
N CYS A 43 3.83 20.33 -2.09
CA CYS A 43 5.15 19.82 -2.44
C CYS A 43 5.13 19.28 -3.88
N ILE A 44 5.81 20.00 -4.79
CA ILE A 44 5.88 19.66 -6.22
C ILE A 44 6.54 18.30 -6.49
N PHE A 45 7.46 17.87 -5.63
CA PHE A 45 8.21 16.62 -5.80
C PHE A 45 7.35 15.37 -5.61
N CYS A 46 6.27 15.46 -4.82
CA CYS A 46 5.33 14.37 -4.60
C CYS A 46 3.90 14.72 -5.01
N CYS A 47 3.70 15.87 -5.67
CA CYS A 47 2.39 16.42 -6.04
C CYS A 47 1.37 16.35 -4.89
N GLY A 48 1.79 16.67 -3.66
CA GLY A 48 0.91 16.62 -2.49
C GLY A 48 0.68 15.24 -1.85
N LYS A 49 1.21 14.15 -2.42
CA LYS A 49 0.96 12.79 -1.91
C LYS A 49 1.71 12.45 -0.61
N GLY A 50 2.83 13.12 -0.34
CA GLY A 50 3.70 12.82 0.80
C GLY A 50 4.63 11.61 0.60
N TYR A 51 4.48 10.86 -0.49
CA TYR A 51 5.32 9.72 -0.85
C TYR A 51 5.63 9.73 -2.35
N LYS A 52 6.67 8.98 -2.74
CA LYS A 52 7.00 8.74 -4.15
C LYS A 52 6.05 7.71 -4.77
#